data_AF-A0A2G6MQU5-F1
#
_entry.id   AF-A0A2G6MQU5-F1
#
_cell.length_a   1.000
_cell.length_b   1.000
_cell.length_c   1.000
_cell.angle_alpha   90.00
_cell.angle_beta   90.00
_cell.angle_gamma   90.00
#
_symmetry.space_group_name_H-M   'P 1'
#
loop_
_entity.id
_entity.type
_entity.pdbx_description
1 polymer ?
#
loop_
_entity_poly.entity_id
_entity_poly.type
_entity_poly.pdbx_seq_one_letter_code
_entity_poly.pdbx_strand_id
1 'polypeptide(L)' 'MGTQCYEFQYGEYGNTTGITINLGGYDLLRYNNINRGTAFTTEQRKFLGLSGFLPPQEKTLEE' A
#
# COMPACT_ATOMS: atom_id res chain seq x y z
N MET A 1 -20.08 -0.50 10.85
CA MET A 1 -18.95 -1.40 11.18
C MET A 1 -17.90 -1.21 10.11
N GLY A 2 -16.76 -0.59 10.44
CA GLY A 2 -15.68 -0.43 9.47
C GLY A 2 -15.03 -1.80 9.24
N THR A 3 -15.22 -2.36 8.05
CA THR A 3 -14.44 -3.53 7.61
C THR A 3 -12.97 -3.15 7.75
N GLN A 4 -12.20 -3.92 8.53
CA GLN A 4 -10.75 -3.71 8.57
C GLN A 4 -10.22 -4.10 7.19
N CYS A 5 -9.93 -3.10 6.37
CA CYS A 5 -9.56 -3.30 4.97
C CYS A 5 -8.07 -3.63 4.80
N TYR A 6 -7.32 -3.59 5.90
CA TYR A 6 -5.92 -3.97 6.01
C TYR A 6 -5.62 -4.52 7.42
N GLU A 7 -4.64 -5.42 7.50
CA GLU A 7 -4.20 -6.05 8.74
C GLU A 7 -2.66 -6.05 8.80
N PHE A 8 -2.10 -5.69 9.95
CA PHE A 8 -0.66 -5.73 10.18
C PHE A 8 -0.23 -7.15 10.55
N GLN A 9 0.83 -7.62 9.90
CA GLN A 9 1.49 -8.87 10.28
C GLN A 9 2.63 -8.55 11.24
N TYR A 10 2.68 -9.30 12.34
CA TYR A 10 3.71 -9.19 13.37
C TYR A 10 4.55 -10.48 13.40
N GLY A 11 5.87 -10.34 13.50
CA GLY A 11 6.79 -11.45 13.71
C GLY A 11 6.82 -11.93 15.16
N GLU A 12 7.60 -12.97 15.44
CA GLU A 12 7.74 -13.58 16.78
C GLU A 12 8.17 -12.58 17.87
N TYR A 13 8.83 -11.49 17.51
CA TYR A 13 9.30 -10.45 18.44
C TYR A 13 8.41 -9.21 18.46
N GLY A 14 7.20 -9.27 17.89
CA GLY A 14 6.28 -8.15 17.83
C GLY A 14 6.67 -7.06 16.81
N ASN A 15 7.68 -7.31 15.98
CA ASN A 15 8.08 -6.42 14.89
C ASN A 15 7.08 -6.53 13.72
N THR A 16 6.67 -5.40 13.13
CA THR A 16 5.81 -5.40 11.94
C THR A 16 6.60 -5.96 10.75
N THR A 17 6.22 -7.13 10.27
CA THR A 17 6.85 -7.80 9.14
C THR A 17 6.22 -7.40 7.80
N GLY A 18 4.96 -6.99 7.83
CA GLY A 18 4.24 -6.59 6.63
C GLY A 18 2.81 -6.15 6.92
N ILE A 19 2.10 -5.82 5.84
CA ILE A 19 0.69 -5.43 5.88
C ILE A 19 -0.03 -6.25 4.81
N THR A 20 -1.10 -6.94 5.20
CA THR A 20 -2.02 -7.58 4.26
C THR A 20 -3.16 -6.63 3.97
N ILE A 21 -3.44 -6.39 2.70
CA ILE A 21 -4.49 -5.49 2.24
C ILE A 21 -5.47 -6.27 1.38
N ASN A 22 -6.77 -6.05 1.59
CA ASN A 22 -7.84 -6.62 0.76
C ASN A 22 -8.47 -5.55 -0.14
N LEU A 23 -7.77 -4.43 -0.33
CA LEU A 23 -8.18 -3.29 -1.14
C LEU A 23 -7.33 -3.21 -2.40
N GLY A 24 -7.93 -2.68 -3.46
CA GLY A 24 -7.24 -2.37 -4.70
C GLY A 24 -7.71 -1.04 -5.28
N GLY A 25 -6.98 -0.57 -6.27
CA GLY A 25 -7.27 0.62 -7.05
C GLY A 25 -7.36 1.89 -6.21
N TYR A 26 -8.26 2.77 -6.62
CA TYR A 26 -8.42 4.10 -6.03
C TYR A 26 -8.72 4.09 -4.52
N ASP A 27 -9.40 3.05 -4.01
CA ASP A 27 -9.74 2.99 -2.58
C ASP A 27 -8.50 2.86 -1.70
N LEU A 28 -7.41 2.26 -2.20
CA LEU A 28 -6.15 2.16 -1.47
C LEU A 28 -5.54 3.55 -1.18
N LEU A 29 -5.72 4.50 -2.09
CA LEU A 29 -5.22 5.87 -1.95
C LEU A 29 -5.94 6.66 -0.84
N ARG A 30 -7.11 6.19 -0.39
CA ARG A 30 -7.90 6.86 0.66
C ARG A 30 -7.39 6.57 2.08
N TYR A 31 -6.58 5.53 2.26
CA TYR A 31 -6.11 5.09 3.58
C TYR A 31 -4.66 5.49 3.82
N ASN A 32 -4.44 6.52 4.63
CA ASN A 32 -3.11 7.09 4.87
C ASN A 32 -2.09 6.08 5.44
N ASN A 33 -2.55 5.10 6.23
CA ASN A 33 -1.67 4.11 6.86
C ASN A 33 -1.10 3.06 5.90
N ILE A 34 -1.72 2.87 4.73
CA ILE A 34 -1.30 1.89 3.71
C ILE A 34 -0.94 2.56 2.39
N ASN A 35 -1.37 3.80 2.17
CA ASN A 35 -1.05 4.57 0.98
C ASN A 35 0.42 4.99 1.02
N ARG A 36 1.22 4.42 0.11
CA ARG A 36 2.63 4.78 -0.09
C ARG A 36 2.83 5.76 -1.25
N GLY A 37 1.75 6.29 -1.84
CA GLY A 37 1.80 7.24 -2.94
C GLY A 37 2.70 6.76 -4.08
N THR A 38 3.61 7.62 -4.53
CA THR A 38 4.57 7.29 -5.59
C THR A 38 5.66 6.29 -5.17
N ALA A 39 5.75 5.92 -3.89
CA ALA A 39 6.69 4.90 -3.42
C ALA A 39 6.22 3.46 -3.68
N PHE A 40 5.03 3.25 -4.28
CA PHE A 40 4.67 1.96 -4.85
C PHE A 40 5.51 1.67 -6.08
N THR A 41 6.13 0.49 -6.12
CA THR A 41 6.88 0.02 -7.29
C THR A 41 5.94 -0.27 -8.46
N THR A 42 6.46 -0.28 -9.68
CA THR A 42 5.67 -0.57 -10.90
C THR A 42 4.95 -1.92 -10.83
N GLU A 43 5.58 -2.94 -10.24
CA GLU A 43 4.95 -4.26 -10.04
C GLU A 43 3.79 -4.18 -9.05
N GLN A 44 3.98 -3.51 -7.91
CA GLN A 44 2.92 -3.31 -6.91
C GLN A 44 1.76 -2.53 -7.49
N ARG A 45 2.01 -1.49 -8.30
CA ARG A 45 0.95 -0.72 -8.96
C ARG A 45 0.14 -1.57 -9.94
N LYS A 46 0.76 -2.51 -10.64
CA LYS A 46 0.04 -3.48 -11.50
C LYS A 46 -0.82 -4.42 -10.67
N PHE A 47 -0.26 -5.04 -9.63
CA PHE A 47 -0.98 -5.98 -8.76
C PHE A 47 -2.14 -5.32 -8.00
N LEU A 48 -1.93 -4.08 -7.55
CA LEU A 48 -2.92 -3.32 -6.80
C LEU A 48 -3.90 -2.55 -7.70
N GLY A 49 -3.82 -2.64 -9.03
CA GLY A 49 -4.72 -1.91 -9.92
C GLY A 49 -4.56 -0.38 -9.86
N LEU A 50 -3.37 0.11 -9.50
CA LEU A 50 -3.00 1.54 -9.45
C LEU A 50 -2.36 2.03 -10.75
N SER A 51 -2.33 1.19 -11.79
CA SER A 51 -1.79 1.57 -13.10
C SER A 51 -2.58 2.75 -13.68
N GLY A 52 -1.89 3.85 -13.99
CA GLY A 52 -2.50 5.09 -14.52
C GLY A 52 -3.00 6.08 -13.45
N PHE A 53 -3.03 5.71 -12.16
CA PHE A 53 -3.47 6.61 -11.08
C PHE A 53 -2.35 7.43 -10.46
N LEU A 54 -1.10 6.99 -10.62
CA LEU A 54 0.08 7.64 -10.07
C LEU A 54 1.03 8.07 -11.20
N PRO A 55 1.72 9.21 -11.06
CA PRO A 55 2.71 9.63 -12.03
C PRO A 55 3.80 8.55 -12.19
N PRO A 56 4.39 8.41 -13.39
CA PRO A 56 5.32 7.32 -13.70
C PRO A 56 6.62 7.35 -12.88
N GLN A 57 6.92 8.47 -12.21
CA GLN A 57 8.05 8.55 -11.29
C GLN A 57 7.77 7.75 -10.02
N GLU A 58 8.66 6.81 -9.71
CA GLU A 58 8.81 6.26 -8.38
C GLU A 58 9.66 7.23 -7.55
N LYS A 59 9.10 7.74 -6.45
CA LYS A 59 9.88 8.49 -5.46
C LYS A 59 10.21 7.53 -4.33
N THR A 60 11.46 7.54 -3.90
CA THR A 60 11.86 6.84 -2.68
C THR A 60 11.29 7.58 -1.46
N LEU A 61 11.16 6.89 -0.32
CA LEU A 61 10.68 7.49 0.93
C LEU A 61 11.60 8.58 1.49
N GLU A 62 12.81 8.70 0.97
CA GLU A 62 13.87 9.59 1.46
C GLU A 62 13.98 10.90 0.68
N GLU A 63 13.16 11.09 -0.36
CA GLU A 63 13.21 12.21 -1.32
C GLU A 63 12.04 13.19 -1.15
#